data_AF-A0A7X7LN11-F1
#
_entry.id   AF-A0A7X7LN11-F1
#
_cell.length_a   1.000
_cell.length_b   1.000
_cell.length_c   1.000
_cell.angle_alpha   90.00
_cell.angle_beta   90.00
_cell.angle_gamma   90.00
#
_symmetry.space_group_name_H-M   'P 1'
#
loop_
_entity.id
_entity.type
_entity.pdbx_description
1 polymer ?
#
loop_
_entity_poly.entity_id
_entity_poly.type
_entity_poly.pdbx_seq_one_letter_code
_entity_poly.pdbx_strand_id
1 'polypeptide(L)' 'MDLDAVVSMYVCGPTTYNYIHLGNARPLVVFDTIRRYMEYRG' A
#
# COMPACT_ATOMS: atom_id res chain seq x y z
N MET A 1 2.43 -25.37 11.75
CA MET A 1 1.27 -24.45 11.72
C MET A 1 1.60 -23.35 12.68
N ASP A 2 2.49 -22.48 12.23
CA ASP A 2 2.85 -21.26 12.95
C ASP A 2 1.66 -20.30 12.82
N LEU A 3 1.11 -19.91 13.97
CA LEU A 3 -0.11 -19.11 14.13
C LEU A 3 0.17 -17.60 14.09
N ASP A 4 1.28 -17.18 13.48
CA ASP A 4 1.58 -15.78 13.29
C ASP A 4 0.75 -15.27 12.12
N ALA A 5 -0.29 -14.49 12.41
CA ALA A 5 -1.18 -13.95 11.38
C ALA A 5 -0.43 -12.91 10.53
N VAL A 6 0.19 -13.36 9.43
CA VAL A 6 0.85 -12.48 8.46
C VAL A 6 -0.20 -11.71 7.66
N VAL A 7 -0.22 -10.39 7.83
CA VAL A 7 -1.10 -9.50 7.06
C VAL A 7 -0.52 -9.29 5.66
N SER A 8 -1.31 -9.60 4.63
CA SER A 8 -0.97 -9.33 3.22
C SER A 8 -1.84 -8.22 2.63
N MET A 9 -1.26 -7.39 1.77
CA MET A 9 -1.95 -6.26 1.15
C MET A 9 -1.59 -6.14 -0.33
N TYR A 10 -2.60 -6.00 -1.19
CA TYR A 10 -2.44 -5.69 -2.62
C TYR A 10 -3.00 -4.31 -2.92
N VAL A 11 -2.27 -3.53 -3.71
CA VAL A 11 -2.68 -2.21 -4.18
C VAL A 11 -2.40 -2.14 -5.68
N CYS A 12 -3.41 -1.76 -6.46
CA CYS A 12 -3.23 -1.57 -7.89
C CYS A 12 -2.31 -0.36 -8.17
N GLY A 13 -1.38 -0.54 -9.11
CA GLY A 13 -0.49 0.54 -9.56
C GLY A 13 -1.13 1.41 -10.64
N PRO A 14 -0.53 2.58 -10.94
CA PRO A 14 -0.93 3.39 -12.09
C PRO A 14 -0.52 2.71 -13.41
N THR A 15 -1.20 3.07 -14.50
CA THR A 15 -0.76 2.71 -15.85
C THR A 15 0.51 3.48 -16.22
N THR A 16 1.38 2.88 -17.03
CA THR A 16 2.71 3.44 -17.37
C THR A 16 2.75 4.17 -18.71
N TYR A 17 1.60 4.41 -19.34
CA TYR A 17 1.51 5.03 -20.66
C TYR A 17 1.72 6.55 -20.65
N ASN A 18 1.73 7.18 -19.47
CA ASN A 18 1.95 8.61 -19.33
C ASN A 18 2.50 8.95 -17.94
N TYR A 19 2.84 10.21 -17.72
CA TYR A 19 3.32 10.70 -16.43
C TYR A 19 2.25 10.58 -15.33
N ILE A 20 2.73 10.19 -14.14
CA ILE A 20 1.93 10.20 -12.91
C ILE A 20 1.46 11.63 -12.61
N HIS A 21 0.18 11.77 -12.31
CA HIS A 21 -0.38 13.00 -11.76
C HIS A 21 -0.65 12.87 -10.26
N LEU A 22 -0.91 14.00 -9.60
CA LEU A 22 -1.12 14.04 -8.14
C LEU A 22 -2.22 13.07 -7.68
N GLY A 23 -3.30 12.94 -8.45
CA GLY A 23 -4.34 11.94 -8.22
C GLY A 23 -3.85 10.48 -8.15
N ASN A 24 -2.87 10.06 -8.97
CA ASN A 24 -2.29 8.71 -8.89
C ASN A 24 -1.36 8.56 -7.68
N ALA A 25 -0.71 9.64 -7.23
CA ALA A 25 0.18 9.64 -6.08
C ALA A 25 -0.58 9.47 -4.75
N ARG A 26 -1.81 9.97 -4.66
CA ARG A 26 -2.65 9.88 -3.44
C ARG A 26 -2.83 8.45 -2.91
N PRO A 27 -3.28 7.46 -3.69
CA PRO A 27 -3.43 6.10 -3.19
C PRO A 27 -2.09 5.49 -2.76
N LEU A 28 -0.98 5.77 -3.46
CA LEU A 28 0.36 5.30 -3.06
C LEU A 28 0.73 5.75 -1.64
N VAL A 29 0.49 7.03 -1.30
CA VAL A 29 0.77 7.57 0.03
C VAL A 29 -0.20 7.05 1.09
N VAL A 30 -1.48 6.96 0.77
CA VAL A 30 -2.51 6.47 1.71
C VAL A 30 -2.24 5.02 2.09
N PHE A 31 -2.01 4.14 1.11
CA PHE A 31 -1.77 2.72 1.41
C PHE A 31 -0.38 2.47 2.02
N ASP A 32 0.64 3.28 1.70
CA ASP A 32 1.91 3.23 2.45
C ASP A 32 1.70 3.60 3.93
N THR A 33 0.87 4.61 4.20
CA THR A 33 0.54 4.99 5.59
C THR A 33 -0.17 3.85 6.32
N ILE A 34 -1.12 3.17 5.67
CA ILE A 34 -1.82 2.02 6.26
C ILE A 34 -0.85 0.86 6.51
N ARG A 35 0.01 0.53 5.56
CA ARG A 35 1.05 -0.51 5.72
C ARG A 35 1.94 -0.20 6.93
N ARG A 36 2.46 1.03 7.01
CA ARG A 36 3.29 1.50 8.13
C ARG A 36 2.55 1.48 9.45
N TYR A 37 1.26 1.83 9.46
CA TYR A 37 0.45 1.77 10.66
C TYR A 37 0.24 0.33 11.13
N MET A 38 0.01 -0.62 10.22
CA MET A 38 -0.09 -2.04 10.55
C MET A 38 1.24 -2.59 11.08
N GLU A 39 2.37 -2.21 10.49
CA GLU A 39 3.71 -2.56 11.01
C GLU A 39 3.98 -1.95 12.39
N TYR A 40 3.50 -0.73 12.65
CA TYR A 40 3.68 -0.05 13.93
C TYR A 40 2.79 -0.63 15.04
N ARG A 41 1.56 -1.04 14.71
CA ARG A 41 0.57 -1.57 15.66
C ARG A 41 0.68 -3.07 15.91
N GLY A 42 1.48 -3.78 15.10
CA GLY A 42 1.76 -5.21 15.21
C GLY A 42 2.51 -5.56 16.48
#